data_AF-A0A7J3TAD1-F1
#
_entry.id   AF-A0A7J3TAD1-F1
#
_cell.length_a   1.000
_cell.length_b   1.000
_cell.length_c   1.000
_cell.angle_alpha   90.00
_cell.angle_beta   90.00
_cell.angle_gamma   90.00
#
_symmetry.space_group_name_H-M   'P 1'
#
loop_
_entity.id
_entity.type
_entity.pdbx_description
1 polymer ?
#
loop_
_entity_poly.entity_id
_entity_poly.type
_entity_poly.pdbx_seq_one_letter_code
_entity_poly.pdbx_strand_id
1 'polypeptide(L)'
;MKNHRFLSFLLFADAVIMVIGGYILRVNGLVPLWLTVATYASVVVILVVAYFVLTGNNRAQLLGFILGFVAIAISTNPAHMSALMEFGSTVPLSEADITMILGFYVLPAIYIVKYAVSLRTARKAETTSQ
;
A
#
# COMPACT_ATOMS: atom_id res chain seq x y z
N MET A 1 -15.88 -11.47 6.02
CA MET A 1 -14.92 -10.77 6.92
C MET A 1 -15.50 -9.43 7.35
N LYS A 2 -15.31 -9.00 8.60
CA LYS A 2 -15.67 -7.63 9.02
C LYS A 2 -14.81 -6.62 8.23
N ASN A 3 -15.35 -5.44 7.89
CA ASN A 3 -14.68 -4.46 7.02
C ASN A 3 -13.23 -4.13 7.46
N HIS A 4 -13.04 -3.84 8.75
CA HIS A 4 -11.73 -3.53 9.31
C HIS A 4 -10.73 -4.69 9.21
N ARG A 5 -11.17 -5.96 9.27
CA ARG A 5 -10.28 -7.11 9.03
C ARG A 5 -9.81 -7.18 7.58
N PHE A 6 -10.67 -6.82 6.64
CA PHE A 6 -10.30 -6.75 5.22
C PHE A 6 -9.32 -5.61 4.95
N LEU A 7 -9.57 -4.42 5.51
CA LEU A 7 -8.66 -3.28 5.42
C LEU A 7 -7.28 -3.59 6.04
N SER A 8 -7.26 -4.25 7.21
CA SER A 8 -6.02 -4.71 7.84
C SER A 8 -5.27 -5.71 6.96
N PHE A 9 -5.98 -6.68 6.36
CA PHE A 9 -5.40 -7.64 5.43
C PHE A 9 -4.77 -6.96 4.21
N LEU A 10 -5.40 -5.94 3.63
CA LEU A 10 -4.83 -5.20 2.50
C LEU A 10 -3.51 -4.52 2.87
N LEU A 11 -3.44 -3.85 4.03
CA LEU A 11 -2.21 -3.22 4.52
C LEU A 11 -1.12 -4.25 4.84
N PHE A 12 -1.49 -5.40 5.39
CA PHE A 12 -0.54 -6.48 5.64
C PHE A 12 0.01 -7.07 4.33
N ALA A 13 -0.86 -7.34 3.36
CA ALA A 13 -0.45 -7.82 2.04
C ALA A 13 0.48 -6.80 1.35
N ASP A 14 0.16 -5.51 1.45
CA ASP A 14 0.99 -4.43 0.94
C ASP A 14 2.38 -4.42 1.57
N ALA A 15 2.46 -4.49 2.90
CA ALA A 15 3.73 -4.62 3.61
C ALA A 15 4.57 -5.83 3.14
N VAL A 16 3.95 -6.99 2.90
CA VAL A 16 4.64 -8.18 2.37
C VAL A 16 5.19 -7.92 0.97
N ILE A 17 4.39 -7.32 0.08
CA ILE A 17 4.82 -6.98 -1.28
C ILE A 17 5.96 -5.97 -1.26
N MET A 18 5.89 -4.95 -0.41
CA MET A 18 6.97 -3.97 -0.25
C MET A 18 8.27 -4.60 0.27
N VAL A 19 8.18 -5.61 1.15
CA VAL A 19 9.38 -6.34 1.60
C VAL A 19 10.04 -7.08 0.45
N ILE A 20 9.24 -7.76 -0.37
CA ILE A 20 9.71 -8.51 -1.55
C ILE A 20 10.34 -7.55 -2.57
N GLY A 21 9.64 -6.46 -2.92
CA GLY A 21 10.15 -5.46 -3.86
C GLY A 21 11.43 -4.78 -3.36
N GLY A 22 11.47 -4.38 -2.09
CA GLY A 22 12.66 -3.81 -1.47
C GLY A 22 13.86 -4.77 -1.46
N TYR A 23 13.62 -6.07 -1.27
CA TYR A 23 14.65 -7.09 -1.33
C TYR A 23 15.20 -7.27 -2.74
N ILE A 24 14.32 -7.38 -3.76
CA ILE A 24 14.72 -7.49 -5.17
C ILE A 24 15.61 -6.31 -5.57
N LEU A 25 15.17 -5.09 -5.28
CA LEU A 25 15.92 -3.88 -5.60
C LEU A 25 17.28 -3.84 -4.89
N ARG A 26 17.35 -4.31 -3.64
CA ARG A 26 18.58 -4.30 -2.84
C ARG A 26 19.61 -5.32 -3.33
N VAL A 27 19.19 -6.57 -3.56
CA VAL A 27 20.10 -7.66 -3.94
C VAL A 27 20.68 -7.43 -5.34
N ASN A 28 19.91 -6.79 -6.23
CA ASN A 28 20.36 -6.45 -7.58
C ASN A 28 21.07 -5.08 -7.66
N GLY A 29 21.28 -4.39 -6.54
CA GLY A 29 21.99 -3.11 -6.52
C GLY A 29 21.30 -1.98 -7.28
N LEU A 30 19.98 -2.07 -7.50
CA LEU A 30 19.19 -1.12 -8.30
C LEU A 30 18.89 0.18 -7.54
N VAL A 31 19.08 0.18 -6.22
CA VAL A 31 18.82 1.34 -5.36
C VAL A 31 19.93 1.53 -4.31
N PRO A 32 20.20 2.78 -3.90
CA PRO A 32 21.14 3.06 -2.83
C PRO A 32 20.60 2.56 -1.47
N LEU A 33 21.52 2.22 -0.55
CA LEU A 33 21.19 1.61 0.74
C LEU A 33 20.19 2.43 1.57
N TRP A 34 20.29 3.76 1.55
CA TRP A 34 19.40 4.63 2.32
C TRP A 34 17.93 4.48 1.88
N LEU A 35 17.68 4.21 0.59
CA LEU A 35 16.33 4.02 0.08
C LEU A 35 15.76 2.66 0.55
N THR A 36 16.59 1.62 0.58
CA THR A 36 16.22 0.32 1.17
C THR A 36 15.82 0.46 2.64
N VAL A 37 16.59 1.22 3.44
CA VAL A 37 16.27 1.48 4.84
C VAL A 37 14.94 2.23 4.97
N ALA A 38 14.70 3.24 4.13
CA ALA A 38 13.44 3.99 4.11
C ALA A 38 12.23 3.12 3.74
N THR A 39 12.39 2.19 2.78
CA THR A 39 11.34 1.24 2.41
C THR A 39 10.98 0.33 3.58
N TYR A 40 11.96 -0.26 4.27
CA TYR A 40 11.69 -1.13 5.41
C TYR A 40 11.16 -0.38 6.63
N ALA A 41 11.56 0.88 6.83
CA ALA A 41 10.95 1.74 7.84
C ALA A 41 9.45 1.97 7.53
N SER A 42 9.12 2.24 6.26
CA SER A 42 7.72 2.38 5.81
C SER A 42 6.90 1.10 6.04
N VAL A 43 7.49 -0.07 5.78
CA VAL A 43 6.87 -1.38 6.06
C VAL A 43 6.50 -1.50 7.55
N VAL A 44 7.40 -1.14 8.47
CA VAL A 44 7.10 -1.18 9.91
C VAL A 44 5.93 -0.27 10.25
N VAL A 45 5.89 0.95 9.70
CA VAL A 45 4.77 1.88 9.90
C VAL A 45 3.46 1.27 9.39
N ILE A 46 3.45 0.70 8.19
CA ILE A 46 2.26 0.07 7.60
C ILE A 46 1.78 -1.09 8.47
N LEU A 47 2.68 -1.94 8.98
CA LEU A 47 2.33 -3.05 9.87
C LEU A 47 1.71 -2.57 11.19
N VAL A 48 2.23 -1.48 11.77
CA VAL A 48 1.65 -0.87 12.96
C VAL A 48 0.24 -0.35 12.68
N VAL A 49 0.02 0.32 11.54
CA VAL A 49 -1.31 0.76 11.12
C VAL A 49 -2.23 -0.44 10.88
N ALA A 50 -1.75 -1.48 10.21
CA ALA A 50 -2.51 -2.71 9.94
C ALA A 50 -2.99 -3.37 11.24
N TYR A 51 -2.15 -3.39 12.28
CA TYR A 51 -2.50 -3.88 13.61
C TYR A 51 -3.62 -3.05 14.26
N PHE A 52 -3.52 -1.72 14.28
CA PHE A 52 -4.59 -0.88 14.84
C PHE A 52 -5.89 -0.93 14.02
N VAL A 53 -5.79 -1.10 12.71
CA VAL A 53 -6.97 -1.36 11.86
C VAL A 53 -7.62 -2.69 12.24
N LEU A 54 -6.83 -3.74 12.54
CA LEU A 54 -7.34 -5.04 12.97
C LEU A 54 -8.17 -4.95 14.25
N THR A 55 -7.80 -4.06 15.19
CA THR A 55 -8.56 -3.84 16.43
C THR A 55 -9.83 -3.00 16.21
N GLY A 56 -10.14 -2.60 14.98
CA GLY A 56 -11.33 -1.81 14.64
C GLY A 56 -11.17 -0.31 14.89
N ASN A 57 -9.95 0.21 15.06
CA ASN A 57 -9.72 1.64 15.31
C ASN A 57 -10.06 2.48 14.07
N ASN A 58 -11.05 3.38 14.18
CA ASN A 58 -11.49 4.23 13.07
C ASN A 58 -10.43 5.24 12.61
N ARG A 59 -9.60 5.78 13.53
CA ARG A 59 -8.51 6.70 13.18
C ARG A 59 -7.43 5.98 12.39
N ALA A 60 -7.11 4.73 12.76
CA ALA A 60 -6.16 3.92 12.01
C ALA A 60 -6.70 3.57 10.61
N GLN A 61 -8.01 3.32 10.48
CA GLN A 61 -8.63 3.10 9.17
C GLN A 61 -8.51 4.33 8.27
N LEU A 62 -8.77 5.53 8.81
CA LEU A 62 -8.56 6.81 8.12
C LEU A 62 -7.08 7.03 7.76
N LEU A 63 -6.16 6.69 8.66
CA LEU A 63 -4.74 6.80 8.39
C LEU A 63 -4.31 5.90 7.22
N GLY A 64 -4.77 4.64 7.19
CA GLY A 64 -4.54 3.76 6.05
C GLY A 64 -5.12 4.31 4.73
N PHE A 65 -6.26 5.02 4.80
CA PHE A 65 -6.84 5.68 3.63
C PHE A 65 -5.96 6.81 3.12
N ILE A 66 -5.44 7.66 4.01
CA ILE A 66 -4.50 8.74 3.67
C ILE A 66 -3.20 8.16 3.11
N LEU A 67 -2.63 7.14 3.77
CA LEU A 67 -1.42 6.47 3.32
C LEU A 67 -1.58 5.87 1.93
N GLY A 68 -2.76 5.35 1.59
CA GLY A 68 -3.05 4.85 0.24
C GLY A 68 -2.92 5.94 -0.83
N PHE A 69 -3.42 7.16 -0.58
CA PHE A 69 -3.23 8.27 -1.51
C PHE A 69 -1.78 8.71 -1.59
N VAL A 70 -1.09 8.76 -0.46
CA VAL A 70 0.33 9.11 -0.39
C VAL A 70 1.17 8.12 -1.19
N ALA A 71 0.89 6.81 -1.07
CA ALA A 71 1.57 5.76 -1.80
C ALA A 71 1.45 5.95 -3.32
N ILE A 72 0.23 6.18 -3.82
CA ILE A 72 -0.02 6.41 -5.25
C ILE A 72 0.68 7.70 -5.74
N ALA A 73 0.59 8.79 -4.97
CA ALA A 73 1.16 10.07 -5.32
C ALA A 73 2.70 10.00 -5.40
N ILE A 74 3.36 9.43 -4.39
CA ILE A 74 4.82 9.28 -4.35
C ILE A 74 5.32 8.38 -5.48
N SER A 75 4.54 7.36 -5.84
CA SER A 75 4.93 6.38 -6.86
C SER A 75 4.87 6.92 -8.28
N THR A 76 4.25 8.08 -8.49
CA THR A 76 4.19 8.76 -9.79
C THR A 76 5.44 9.60 -10.07
N ASN A 77 6.54 9.37 -9.35
CA ASN A 77 7.79 10.09 -9.56
C ASN A 77 8.54 9.60 -10.83
N PRO A 78 9.49 10.41 -11.37
CA PRO A 78 10.22 10.05 -12.58
C PRO A 78 11.00 8.73 -12.50
N ALA A 79 11.52 8.35 -11.32
CA ALA A 79 12.29 7.11 -11.18
C ALA A 79 11.42 5.88 -11.41
N HIS A 80 10.19 5.86 -10.88
CA HIS A 80 9.24 4.78 -11.11
C HIS A 80 8.75 4.75 -12.57
N MET A 81 8.55 5.92 -13.18
CA MET A 81 8.14 5.99 -14.59
C MET A 81 9.25 5.49 -15.52
N SER A 82 10.50 5.84 -15.26
CA SER A 82 11.65 5.32 -16.00
C SER A 82 11.80 3.81 -15.85
N ALA A 83 11.65 3.27 -14.63
CA ALA A 83 11.70 1.82 -14.41
C ALA A 83 10.63 1.08 -15.23
N LEU A 84 9.38 1.57 -15.21
CA LEU A 84 8.28 1.00 -16.00
C LEU A 84 8.52 1.05 -17.52
N MET A 85 9.19 2.08 -18.02
CA MET A 85 9.55 2.15 -19.45
C MET A 85 10.56 1.07 -19.85
N GLU A 86 11.33 0.57 -18.89
CA GLU A 86 12.28 -0.52 -19.06
C GLU A 86 11.68 -1.89 -18.66
N PHE A 87 10.37 -1.97 -18.38
CA PHE A 87 9.71 -3.22 -18.02
C PHE A 87 9.98 -4.32 -19.06
N GLY A 88 10.35 -5.52 -18.61
CA GLY A 88 10.70 -6.64 -19.48
C GLY A 88 12.14 -6.63 -19.99
N SER A 89 12.92 -5.57 -19.76
CA SER A 89 14.34 -5.52 -20.15
C SER A 89 15.19 -6.55 -19.39
N THR A 90 14.88 -6.77 -18.11
CA THR A 90 15.51 -7.79 -17.27
C THR A 90 14.49 -8.40 -16.31
N VAL A 91 14.74 -9.63 -15.86
CA VAL A 91 13.87 -10.33 -14.89
C VAL A 91 13.76 -9.54 -13.58
N PRO A 92 14.85 -9.09 -12.92
CA PRO A 92 14.75 -8.39 -11.64
C PRO A 92 14.00 -7.07 -11.73
N LEU A 93 14.14 -6.34 -12.85
CA LEU A 93 13.41 -5.08 -13.04
C LEU A 93 11.91 -5.33 -13.22
N SER A 94 11.55 -6.34 -14.01
CA SER A 94 10.16 -6.73 -14.21
C SER A 94 9.49 -7.19 -12.91
N GLU A 95 10.20 -7.97 -12.08
CA GLU A 95 9.71 -8.38 -10.77
C GLU A 95 9.54 -7.18 -9.83
N ALA A 96 10.51 -6.27 -9.81
CA ALA A 96 10.43 -5.03 -9.03
C ALA A 96 9.22 -4.18 -9.46
N ASP A 97 8.99 -4.02 -10.76
CA ASP A 97 7.86 -3.28 -11.31
C ASP A 97 6.51 -3.91 -10.96
N ILE A 98 6.41 -5.24 -10.98
CA ILE A 98 5.19 -5.96 -10.53
C ILE A 98 4.94 -5.66 -9.06
N THR A 99 5.96 -5.76 -8.20
CA THR A 99 5.82 -5.46 -6.77
C THR A 99 5.46 -3.99 -6.55
N MET A 100 5.99 -3.08 -7.37
CA MET A 100 5.65 -1.66 -7.32
C MET A 100 4.17 -1.43 -7.69
N ILE A 101 3.70 -2.00 -8.79
CA ILE A 101 2.30 -1.87 -9.21
C ILE A 101 1.35 -2.41 -8.13
N LEU A 102 1.66 -3.59 -7.58
CA LEU A 102 0.82 -4.21 -6.57
C LEU A 102 0.80 -3.43 -5.26
N GLY A 103 1.98 -3.08 -4.72
CA GLY A 103 2.12 -2.42 -3.43
C GLY A 103 1.72 -0.95 -3.44
N PHE A 104 2.02 -0.21 -4.52
CA PHE A 104 1.80 1.24 -4.53
C PHE A 104 0.57 1.71 -5.31
N TYR A 105 -0.03 0.85 -6.14
CA TYR A 105 -1.23 1.23 -6.91
C TYR A 105 -2.43 0.34 -6.59
N VAL A 106 -2.31 -0.98 -6.82
CA VAL A 106 -3.45 -1.89 -6.75
C VAL A 106 -3.99 -2.03 -5.32
N LEU A 107 -3.15 -2.41 -4.36
CA LEU A 107 -3.58 -2.60 -2.98
C LEU A 107 -4.04 -1.28 -2.33
N PRO A 108 -3.33 -0.15 -2.48
CA PRO A 108 -3.80 1.16 -2.04
C PRO A 108 -5.14 1.57 -2.63
N ALA A 109 -5.35 1.38 -3.94
CA ALA A 109 -6.62 1.72 -4.58
C ALA A 109 -7.77 0.87 -4.04
N ILE A 110 -7.56 -0.43 -3.84
CA ILE A 110 -8.58 -1.31 -3.24
C ILE A 110 -8.91 -0.85 -1.81
N TYR A 111 -7.90 -0.48 -1.02
CA TYR A 111 -8.10 0.04 0.33
C TYR A 111 -8.95 1.32 0.30
N ILE A 112 -8.58 2.28 -0.54
CA ILE A 112 -9.28 3.56 -0.72
C ILE A 112 -10.75 3.33 -1.07
N VAL A 113 -11.02 2.52 -2.10
CA VAL A 113 -12.38 2.23 -2.57
C VAL A 113 -13.19 1.56 -1.47
N LYS A 114 -12.64 0.54 -0.79
CA LYS A 114 -13.38 -0.17 0.27
C LYS A 114 -13.67 0.71 1.46
N TYR A 115 -12.72 1.53 1.90
CA TYR A 115 -12.96 2.47 2.97
C TYR A 115 -14.03 3.51 2.58
N ALA A 116 -13.93 4.09 1.37
CA ALA A 116 -14.92 5.05 0.88
C ALA A 116 -16.34 4.48 0.78
N VAL A 117 -16.49 3.23 0.32
CA VAL A 117 -17.78 2.53 0.30
C VAL A 117 -18.31 2.34 1.72
N SER A 118 -17.46 1.97 2.68
CA SER A 118 -17.89 1.76 4.07
C SER A 118 -18.44 3.04 4.72
N LEU A 119 -17.87 4.21 4.38
CA LEU A 119 -18.39 5.50 4.85
C LEU A 119 -19.77 5.83 4.27
N ARG A 120 -20.01 5.51 2.99
CA ARG A 120 -21.32 5.71 2.35
C ARG A 120 -22.40 4.85 2.98
N THR A 121 -22.09 3.59 3.25
CA THR A 121 -23.03 2.66 3.89
C THR A 121 -23.38 3.09 5.31
N ALA A 122 -22.41 3.55 6.10
CA ALA A 122 -22.64 4.05 7.45
C ALA A 122 -23.59 5.26 7.45
N ARG A 123 -23.34 6.25 6.59
CA ARG A 123 -24.20 7.45 6.47
C ARG A 123 -25.64 7.12 6.06
N LYS A 124 -25.82 6.18 5.11
CA LYS A 124 -27.16 5.78 4.66
C LYS A 124 -27.99 5.12 5.78
N ALA A 125 -27.34 4.36 6.65
CA ALA A 125 -28.01 3.76 7.80
C ALA A 125 -28.52 4.81 8.79
N GLU A 126 -27.72 5.85 9.07
CA GLU A 126 -28.11 6.96 9.96
C GLU A 126 -29.33 7.75 9.43
N THR A 127 -29.40 8.00 8.12
CA THR A 127 -30.54 8.72 7.50
C THR A 127 -31.83 7.90 7.49
N THR A 128 -31.75 6.56 7.49
CA THR A 128 -32.96 5.68 7.45
C THR A 128 -33.54 5.42 8.85
N SER A 129 -32.77 5.71 9.91
CA SER A 129 -33.19 5.56 11.31
C SER A 129 -33.83 6.81 11.92
N GLN A 130 -33.93 7.90 11.15
CA GLN A 130 -34.62 9.15 11.51
C GLN A 130 -36.00 9.19 10.85
#